data_AF-A0A7D7GUE5-F1
#
_entry.id   AF-A0A7D7GUE5-F1
#
_cell.length_a   1.000
_cell.length_b   1.000
_cell.length_c   1.000
_cell.angle_alpha   90.00
_cell.angle_beta   90.00
_cell.angle_gamma   90.00
#
_symmetry.space_group_name_H-M   'P 1'
#
loop_
_entity.id
_entity.type
_entity.pdbx_description
1 polymer ?
#
loop_
_entity_poly.entity_id
_entity_poly.type
_entity_poly.pdbx_seq_one_letter_code
_entity_poly.pdbx_strand_id
1 'polypeptide(L)'
;MFTFYLYLAPIVASILIIINYLISTSNSYIEKNGPFECGFTSYQQSRSAFSVAFILVAMLFLPFDLEMSSILPYVVSAYSNGIYGLTILIFFLFSLVIAFVYEINLGALNLHRRYINIIQELKTNLL
;
A
#
# COMPACT_ATOMS: atom_id res chain seq x y z
N MET A 1 10.29 31.16 -5.25
CA MET A 1 9.56 30.39 -6.28
C MET A 1 8.96 29.10 -5.71
N PHE A 2 9.73 28.26 -4.99
CA PHE A 2 9.22 27.04 -4.35
C PHE A 2 8.10 27.28 -3.31
N THR A 3 8.30 28.24 -2.39
CA THR A 3 7.28 28.60 -1.38
C THR A 3 5.97 29.05 -2.00
N PHE A 4 6.03 29.81 -3.09
CA PHE A 4 4.86 30.25 -3.84
C PHE A 4 4.06 29.07 -4.41
N TYR A 5 4.73 28.07 -5.00
CA TYR A 5 4.07 26.87 -5.52
C TYR A 5 3.41 26.03 -4.41
N LEU A 6 4.09 25.90 -3.26
CA LEU A 6 3.59 25.15 -2.11
C LEU A 6 2.26 25.72 -1.60
N TYR A 7 2.10 27.04 -1.59
CA TYR A 7 0.84 27.67 -1.21
C TYR A 7 -0.19 27.74 -2.35
N LEU A 8 0.23 27.97 -3.59
CA LEU A 8 -0.68 28.15 -4.72
C LEU A 8 -1.49 26.89 -5.04
N ALA A 9 -0.85 25.72 -5.08
CA ALA A 9 -1.50 24.46 -5.45
C ALA A 9 -2.72 24.10 -4.56
N PRO A 10 -2.61 24.08 -3.22
CA PRO A 10 -3.77 23.79 -2.35
C PRO A 10 -4.81 24.91 -2.36
N ILE A 11 -4.40 26.18 -2.53
CA ILE A 11 -5.34 27.30 -2.62
C ILE A 11 -6.22 27.17 -3.85
N VAL A 12 -5.62 26.91 -5.02
CA VAL A 12 -6.38 26.73 -6.28
C VAL A 12 -7.32 25.53 -6.17
N ALA A 13 -6.85 24.39 -5.63
CA ALA A 13 -7.70 23.22 -5.43
C ALA A 13 -8.90 23.53 -4.50
N SER A 14 -8.67 24.25 -3.42
CA SER A 14 -9.72 24.66 -2.47
C SER A 14 -10.72 25.61 -3.11
N ILE A 15 -10.27 26.59 -3.90
CA ILE A 15 -11.14 27.52 -4.62
C ILE A 15 -12.04 26.77 -5.61
N LEU A 16 -11.51 25.80 -6.35
CA LEU A 16 -12.30 25.00 -7.29
C LEU A 16 -13.38 24.17 -6.58
N ILE A 17 -13.08 23.59 -5.42
CA ILE A 17 -14.07 22.89 -4.59
C ILE A 17 -15.16 23.84 -4.09
N ILE A 18 -14.79 25.04 -3.63
CA ILE A 18 -15.75 26.06 -3.15
C ILE A 18 -16.65 26.53 -4.29
N ILE A 19 -16.09 26.80 -5.47
CA ILE A 19 -16.85 27.18 -6.66
C ILE A 19 -17.82 26.07 -7.05
N ASN A 20 -17.37 24.81 -7.06
CA ASN A 20 -18.25 23.67 -7.35
C ASN A 20 -19.39 23.59 -6.33
N TYR A 21 -19.10 23.73 -5.04
CA TYR A 21 -20.11 23.68 -3.98
C TYR A 21 -21.13 24.82 -4.10
N LEU A 22 -20.71 26.03 -4.49
CA LEU A 22 -21.60 27.19 -4.65
C LEU A 22 -22.48 27.13 -5.92
N ILE A 23 -21.94 26.60 -7.03
CA ILE A 23 -22.64 26.58 -8.32
C ILE A 23 -23.46 25.28 -8.51
N SER A 24 -23.03 24.17 -7.92
CA SER A 24 -23.64 22.86 -8.14
C SER A 24 -25.05 22.76 -7.55
N THR A 25 -25.97 22.18 -8.31
CA THR A 25 -27.33 21.91 -7.85
C THR A 25 -27.36 20.59 -7.05
N SER A 26 -27.67 20.68 -5.76
CA SER A 26 -27.80 19.51 -4.88
C SER A 26 -29.24 18.99 -4.86
N ASN A 27 -29.58 18.07 -5.77
CA ASN A 27 -30.83 17.30 -5.67
C ASN A 27 -30.57 16.02 -4.86
N SER A 28 -30.95 16.01 -3.59
CA SER A 28 -30.78 14.89 -2.66
C SER A 28 -32.08 14.08 -2.59
N TYR A 29 -31.99 12.78 -2.89
CA TYR A 29 -33.07 11.82 -2.69
C TYR A 29 -32.51 10.57 -1.99
N ILE A 30 -33.39 9.79 -1.35
CA ILE A 30 -33.01 8.66 -0.47
C ILE A 30 -32.05 7.70 -1.19
N GLU A 31 -32.40 7.31 -2.42
CA GLU A 31 -31.58 6.40 -3.24
C GLU A 31 -30.25 6.99 -3.72
N LYS A 32 -30.12 8.31 -3.83
CA LYS A 32 -28.86 8.99 -4.20
C LYS A 32 -27.84 8.96 -3.06
N ASN A 33 -28.36 9.02 -1.84
CA ASN A 33 -27.56 9.13 -0.63
C ASN A 33 -27.19 7.75 -0.05
N GLY A 34 -27.78 6.67 -0.59
CA GLY A 34 -27.45 5.30 -0.24
C GLY A 34 -26.30 4.73 -1.09
N PRO A 35 -25.68 3.62 -0.65
CA PRO A 35 -24.75 2.88 -1.48
C PRO A 35 -25.47 2.30 -2.70
N PHE A 36 -24.76 2.20 -3.82
CA PHE A 36 -25.30 1.52 -5.00
C PHE A 36 -25.36 0.00 -4.73
N GLU A 37 -26.56 -0.51 -4.49
CA GLU A 37 -26.84 -1.92 -4.31
C GLU A 37 -27.71 -2.40 -5.48
N CYS A 38 -27.38 -3.54 -6.09
CA CYS A 38 -28.16 -4.13 -7.19
C CYS A 38 -29.50 -4.74 -6.70
N GLY A 39 -30.26 -4.03 -5.86
CA GLY A 39 -31.56 -4.44 -5.32
C GLY A 39 -31.52 -5.36 -4.09
N PHE A 40 -30.36 -5.55 -3.46
CA PHE A 40 -30.19 -6.36 -2.25
C PHE A 40 -29.73 -5.50 -1.09
N THR A 41 -30.46 -5.55 0.04
CA THR A 41 -30.10 -4.81 1.25
C THR A 41 -28.86 -5.41 1.92
N SER A 42 -27.86 -4.58 2.24
CA SER A 42 -26.66 -5.00 2.96
C SER A 42 -26.92 -5.35 4.43
N TYR A 43 -27.59 -6.47 4.70
CA TYR A 43 -27.58 -7.09 6.04
C TYR A 43 -26.39 -8.04 6.15
N GLN A 44 -25.17 -7.50 6.14
CA GLN A 44 -23.98 -8.34 6.24
C GLN A 44 -22.82 -7.65 6.94
N GLN A 45 -21.93 -8.49 7.49
CA GLN A 45 -20.73 -8.09 8.19
C GLN A 45 -19.92 -7.06 7.39
N SER A 46 -19.54 -5.95 8.03
CA SER A 46 -18.76 -4.86 7.41
C SER A 46 -17.33 -5.25 7.03
N ARG A 47 -16.89 -6.46 7.41
CA ARG A 47 -15.56 -6.98 7.12
C ARG A 47 -15.67 -8.11 6.10
N SER A 48 -15.01 -7.92 4.96
CA SER A 48 -14.76 -8.98 3.99
C SER A 48 -13.52 -9.79 4.38
N ALA A 49 -13.53 -11.09 4.10
CA ALA A 49 -12.34 -11.91 4.20
C ALA A 49 -11.40 -11.58 3.04
N PHE A 50 -10.17 -11.16 3.35
CA PHE A 50 -9.13 -10.87 2.38
C PHE A 50 -7.91 -11.77 2.60
N SER A 51 -7.08 -11.93 1.58
CA SER A 51 -5.86 -12.73 1.68
C SER A 51 -4.85 -12.09 2.63
N VAL A 52 -4.18 -12.91 3.45
CA VAL A 52 -3.13 -12.45 4.39
C VAL A 52 -1.99 -11.74 3.68
N ALA A 53 -1.74 -12.05 2.39
CA ALA A 53 -0.72 -11.39 1.58
C ALA A 53 -0.87 -9.85 1.55
N PHE A 54 -2.09 -9.31 1.61
CA PHE A 54 -2.30 -7.86 1.57
C PHE A 54 -1.79 -7.15 2.83
N ILE A 55 -1.97 -7.75 4.01
CA ILE A 55 -1.45 -7.16 5.26
C ILE A 55 0.05 -7.42 5.41
N LEU A 56 0.56 -8.53 4.87
CA LEU A 56 2.00 -8.83 4.86
C LEU A 56 2.80 -7.79 4.07
N VAL A 57 2.30 -7.32 2.92
CA VAL A 57 2.96 -6.24 2.17
C VAL A 57 3.06 -4.96 2.99
N ALA A 58 2.02 -4.60 3.76
CA ALA A 58 2.06 -3.42 4.63
C ALA A 58 3.04 -3.58 5.80
N MET A 59 3.14 -4.79 6.37
CA MET A 59 4.12 -5.08 7.43
C MET A 59 5.55 -5.08 6.90
N LEU A 60 5.78 -5.61 5.70
CA LEU A 60 7.07 -5.60 4.99
C LEU A 60 7.53 -4.20 4.58
N PHE A 61 6.59 -3.31 4.24
CA PHE A 61 6.93 -1.94 3.90
C PHE A 61 7.66 -1.22 5.03
N LEU A 62 7.34 -1.50 6.29
CA LEU A 62 7.91 -0.82 7.45
C LEU A 62 9.44 -1.02 7.59
N PRO A 63 10.00 -2.24 7.63
CA PRO A 63 11.45 -2.43 7.70
C PRO A 63 12.17 -1.94 6.45
N PHE A 64 11.56 -2.04 5.26
CA PHE A 64 12.16 -1.51 4.03
C PHE A 64 12.20 0.02 3.97
N ASP A 65 11.18 0.69 4.50
CA ASP A 65 11.18 2.15 4.64
C ASP A 65 12.22 2.60 5.68
N LEU A 66 12.35 1.85 6.78
CA LEU A 66 13.38 2.09 7.79
C LEU A 66 14.79 1.87 7.24
N GLU A 67 14.99 0.88 6.37
CA GLU A 67 16.25 0.64 5.66
C GLU A 67 16.68 1.88 4.88
N MET A 68 15.80 2.38 4.02
CA MET A 68 16.07 3.56 3.19
C MET A 68 16.26 4.82 4.04
N SER A 69 15.48 4.97 5.12
CA SER A 69 15.65 6.04 6.10
C SER A 69 17.02 5.98 6.81
N SER A 70 17.55 4.78 7.05
CA SER A 70 18.86 4.56 7.70
C SER A 70 20.04 4.75 6.75
N ILE A 71 19.86 4.51 5.45
CA ILE A 71 20.87 4.77 4.42
C ILE A 71 21.11 6.28 4.27
N LEU A 72 20.06 7.11 4.34
CA LEU A 72 20.16 8.58 4.17
C LEU A 72 21.20 9.26 5.08
N PRO A 73 21.19 9.11 6.42
CA PRO A 73 22.17 9.75 7.29
C PRO A 73 23.59 9.27 7.02
N TYR A 74 23.77 7.98 6.67
CA TYR A 74 25.08 7.47 6.26
C TYR A 74 25.57 8.14 4.97
N VAL A 75 24.72 8.28 3.94
CA VAL A 75 25.10 8.95 2.68
C VAL A 75 25.51 10.40 2.94
N VAL A 76 24.79 11.11 3.81
CA VAL A 76 25.10 12.52 4.16
C VAL A 76 26.43 12.64 4.92
N SER A 77 26.78 11.65 5.75
CA SER A 77 27.98 11.65 6.61
C SER A 77 29.07 10.67 6.13
N ALA A 78 29.02 10.23 4.86
CA ALA A 78 29.91 9.20 4.34
C ALA A 78 31.38 9.60 4.42
N TYR A 79 31.67 10.90 4.22
CA TYR A 79 33.03 11.44 4.32
C TYR A 79 33.60 11.36 5.74
N SER A 80 32.79 11.60 6.77
CA SER A 80 33.26 11.58 8.17
C SER A 80 33.33 10.17 8.75
N ASN A 81 32.41 9.30 8.36
CA ASN A 81 32.34 7.94 8.90
C ASN A 81 33.28 6.95 8.18
N GLY A 82 33.70 7.27 6.96
CA GLY A 82 34.67 6.50 6.19
C GLY A 82 34.33 5.02 6.07
N ILE A 83 35.35 4.16 6.10
CA ILE A 83 35.19 2.72 5.95
C ILE A 83 34.45 2.06 7.13
N TYR A 84 34.53 2.67 8.33
CA TYR A 84 33.93 2.11 9.53
C TYR A 84 32.41 2.24 9.54
N GLY A 85 31.87 3.38 9.11
CA GLY A 85 30.43 3.52 8.91
C GLY A 85 29.92 2.60 7.80
N LEU A 86 30.71 2.43 6.74
CA LEU A 86 30.35 1.55 5.63
C LEU A 86 30.19 0.10 6.07
N THR A 87 31.10 -0.42 6.90
CA THR A 87 31.02 -1.82 7.36
C THR A 87 29.78 -2.05 8.22
N ILE A 88 29.46 -1.14 9.14
CA ILE A 88 28.25 -1.21 9.97
C ILE A 88 26.99 -1.19 9.08
N LEU A 89 26.95 -0.28 8.11
CA LEU A 89 25.82 -0.19 7.16
C LEU A 89 25.66 -1.50 6.38
N ILE A 90 26.75 -2.07 5.86
CA ILE A 90 26.70 -3.34 5.12
C ILE A 90 26.16 -4.48 5.99
N PHE A 91 26.60 -4.59 7.24
CA PHE A 91 26.06 -5.60 8.16
C PHE A 91 24.56 -5.41 8.42
N PHE A 92 24.12 -4.16 8.58
CA PHE A 92 22.71 -3.83 8.75
C PHE A 92 21.88 -4.20 7.51
N LEU A 93 22.31 -3.81 6.31
CA LEU A 93 21.64 -4.16 5.05
C LEU A 93 21.60 -5.68 4.84
N PHE A 94 22.69 -6.37 5.13
CA PHE A 94 22.77 -7.81 4.97
C PHE A 94 21.77 -8.56 5.87
N SER A 95 21.58 -8.10 7.12
CA SER A 95 20.57 -8.65 8.03
C SER A 95 19.15 -8.54 7.47
N LEU A 96 18.80 -7.40 6.87
CA LEU A 96 17.49 -7.17 6.26
C LEU A 96 17.30 -7.98 4.98
N VAL A 97 18.34 -8.11 4.14
CA VAL A 97 18.30 -8.97 2.95
C VAL A 97 18.05 -10.43 3.32
N ILE A 98 18.69 -10.94 4.38
CA ILE A 98 18.43 -12.31 4.86
C ILE A 98 16.97 -12.47 5.27
N ALA A 99 16.43 -11.53 6.05
CA ALA A 99 15.04 -11.54 6.48
C ALA A 99 14.08 -11.54 5.27
N PHE A 100 14.37 -10.73 4.25
CA PHE A 100 13.54 -10.67 3.04
C PHE A 100 13.59 -11.97 2.22
N VAL A 101 14.77 -12.53 2.04
CA VAL A 101 14.94 -13.81 1.33
C VAL A 101 14.17 -14.92 2.03
N TYR A 102 14.16 -14.93 3.36
CA TYR A 102 13.35 -15.87 4.15
C TYR A 102 11.86 -15.72 3.82
N GLU A 103 11.32 -14.50 3.81
CA GLU A 103 9.91 -14.27 3.50
C GLU A 103 9.50 -14.63 2.06
N ILE A 104 10.38 -14.41 1.08
CA ILE A 104 10.16 -14.85 -0.30
C ILE A 104 10.07 -16.38 -0.37
N ASN A 105 10.98 -17.09 0.30
CA ASN A 105 10.99 -18.56 0.30
C ASN A 105 9.75 -19.16 0.97
N LEU A 106 9.15 -18.47 1.94
CA LEU A 106 7.86 -18.82 2.53
C LEU A 106 6.68 -18.68 1.54
N GLY A 107 6.86 -17.98 0.43
CA GLY A 107 5.78 -17.73 -0.54
C GLY A 107 4.66 -16.87 0.03
N ALA A 108 4.93 -16.10 1.09
CA ALA A 108 3.94 -15.34 1.85
C ALA A 108 3.26 -14.23 1.02
N LEU A 109 3.93 -13.81 -0.06
CA LEU A 109 3.47 -12.80 -1.02
C LEU A 109 2.58 -13.36 -2.14
N ASN A 110 2.41 -14.69 -2.23
CA ASN A 110 1.65 -15.30 -3.32
C ASN A 110 0.14 -15.14 -3.13
N LEU A 111 -0.51 -14.57 -4.15
CA LEU A 111 -1.97 -14.46 -4.21
C LEU A 111 -2.57 -15.79 -4.71
N HIS A 112 -3.03 -16.60 -3.76
CA HIS A 112 -3.69 -17.86 -4.10
C HIS A 112 -5.10 -17.63 -4.67
N ARG A 113 -5.34 -18.13 -5.89
CA ARG A 113 -6.68 -18.15 -6.49
C ARG A 113 -7.34 -19.50 -6.21
N ARG A 114 -8.36 -19.50 -5.34
CA ARG A 114 -9.05 -20.72 -4.89
C ARG A 114 -9.69 -21.54 -6.04
N TYR A 115 -10.06 -20.91 -7.16
CA TYR A 115 -10.75 -21.61 -8.27
C TYR A 115 -9.82 -22.48 -9.14
N ILE A 116 -8.50 -22.25 -9.12
CA ILE A 116 -7.55 -23.02 -9.96
C ILE A 116 -7.42 -24.46 -9.46
N ASN A 117 -7.43 -24.65 -8.13
CA ASN A 117 -7.36 -25.98 -7.54
C ASN A 117 -8.58 -26.84 -7.88
N ILE A 118 -9.78 -26.23 -7.91
CA ILE A 118 -11.03 -26.92 -8.22
C ILE A 118 -11.02 -27.44 -9.67
N ILE A 119 -10.53 -26.64 -10.62
CA ILE A 119 -10.44 -27.06 -12.03
C ILE A 119 -9.40 -28.17 -12.21
N GLN A 120 -8.28 -28.10 -11.48
CA GLN A 120 -7.25 -29.13 -11.49
C GLN A 120 -7.81 -30.47 -10.99
N GLU A 121 -8.53 -30.47 -9.86
CA GLU A 121 -9.20 -31.67 -9.32
C GLU A 121 -10.28 -32.22 -10.26
N LEU A 122 -11.09 -31.35 -10.88
CA LEU A 122 -12.10 -31.78 -11.85
C LEU A 122 -11.46 -32.43 -13.09
N LYS A 123 -10.33 -31.91 -13.55
CA LYS A 123 -9.61 -32.46 -14.71
C LYS A 123 -8.95 -33.81 -14.41
N THR A 124 -8.47 -34.03 -13.18
CA THR A 124 -7.87 -35.31 -12.76
C THR A 124 -8.90 -36.38 -12.41
N ASN A 125 -10.13 -36.01 -12.05
CA ASN A 125 -11.21 -36.96 -11.76
C ASN A 125 -12.05 -37.33 -13.01
N LEU A 126 -11.92 -36.57 -14.11
CA LEU A 126 -12.58 -36.83 -15.39
C LEU A 126 -11.70 -37.58 -16.41
N LEU A 127 -10.43 -37.85 -16.08
CA LEU A 127 -9.49 -38.70 -16.83
C LEU A 127 -9.19 -39.96 -16.03
#